data_AF-A0A3Q3WUZ6-F1
#
_entry.id   AF-A0A3Q3WUZ6-F1
#
_cell.length_a   1.000
_cell.length_b   1.000
_cell.length_c   1.000
_cell.angle_alpha   90.00
_cell.angle_beta   90.00
_cell.angle_gamma   90.00
#
_symmetry.space_group_name_H-M   'P 1'
#
loop_
_entity.id
_entity.type
_entity.pdbx_description
1 polymer ?
#
loop_
_entity_poly.entity_id
_entity_poly.type
_entity_poly.pdbx_seq_one_letter_code
_entity_poly.pdbx_strand_id
1 'polypeptide(L)'
;MLAILSRPEAVWDPTTNIFSYSWLDYTDEDGDPEAACNCSAILQGDTEEIEKAALLSLSKAFLETVRIPDEYYINATQDCRCVVVLGNLIFLNQKVLNSLKFTIVMYNMHYPWYCSIFCIYRKFKISRKYLQFPLSQEEEDLPLAYSMVVHHKVQNFERLLRAIYTPQNIYCVHVDNSSAPAIHSAITAITSCFPNVFVTRQTVDVVYGGWSRVQADLNCMADLYNYSTKWKYFINLCGQDFPLKTNLEIVRMLRSLRGGNSLESVKMPDAHRWRVSKVHEIVDGNVKVILLQMLYLINRNYIRDVLEDERIQALIEWGKDTYSTGRNTLNVFFCNCKFLVLNYFAKPLLLPLSL
;
A
#
# COMPACT_ATOMS: atom_id res chain seq x y z
N MET A 1 -41.01 0.94 -4.28
CA MET A 1 -40.16 2.00 -4.87
C MET A 1 -38.71 1.60 -4.65
N LEU A 2 -38.12 0.93 -5.64
CA LEU A 2 -36.68 0.65 -5.67
C LEU A 2 -35.97 1.98 -5.93
N ALA A 3 -35.27 2.51 -4.94
CA ALA A 3 -34.28 3.55 -5.18
C ALA A 3 -33.12 2.90 -5.94
N ILE A 4 -33.16 3.02 -7.26
CA ILE A 4 -32.00 2.82 -8.11
C ILE A 4 -31.01 3.92 -7.68
N LEU A 5 -30.10 3.59 -6.76
CA LEU A 5 -28.91 4.39 -6.53
C LEU A 5 -28.03 4.20 -7.77
N SER A 6 -28.31 5.04 -8.77
CA SER A 6 -27.47 5.30 -9.92
C SER A 6 -26.02 5.44 -9.47
N ARG A 7 -25.08 4.95 -10.29
CA ARG A 7 -23.67 5.30 -10.11
C ARG A 7 -23.60 6.83 -9.98
N PRO A 8 -22.81 7.40 -9.06
CA PRO A 8 -22.39 8.78 -9.21
C PRO A 8 -21.70 8.88 -10.58
N GLU A 9 -22.40 9.46 -11.55
CA GLU A 9 -21.90 9.57 -12.92
C GLU A 9 -20.86 10.69 -12.96
N ALA A 10 -19.76 10.45 -13.65
CA ALA A 10 -18.78 11.48 -13.90
C ALA A 10 -19.42 12.58 -14.77
N VAL A 11 -19.35 13.83 -14.34
CA VAL A 11 -19.89 14.94 -15.12
C VAL A 11 -18.85 15.31 -16.16
N TRP A 12 -19.13 15.07 -17.44
CA TRP A 12 -18.24 15.48 -18.53
C TRP A 12 -18.32 17.00 -18.71
N ASP A 13 -17.18 17.69 -18.58
CA ASP A 13 -17.07 19.11 -18.91
C ASP A 13 -16.65 19.27 -20.39
N PRO A 14 -17.54 19.79 -21.25
CA PRO A 14 -17.25 20.01 -22.68
C PRO A 14 -16.12 21.01 -22.94
N THR A 15 -15.85 21.90 -22.00
CA THR A 15 -14.92 23.03 -22.18
C THR A 15 -13.48 22.66 -21.88
N THR A 16 -13.28 21.72 -20.96
CA THR A 16 -11.95 21.22 -20.56
C THR A 16 -11.65 19.81 -21.07
N ASN A 17 -12.67 19.11 -21.57
CA ASN A 17 -12.62 17.69 -21.95
C ASN A 17 -12.17 16.79 -20.79
N ILE A 18 -12.57 17.15 -19.56
CA ILE A 18 -12.25 16.45 -18.32
C ILE A 18 -13.54 15.85 -17.75
N PHE A 19 -13.45 14.63 -17.24
CA PHE A 19 -14.49 14.05 -16.39
C PHE A 19 -14.34 14.59 -14.97
N SER A 20 -15.37 15.28 -14.48
CA SER A 20 -15.47 15.72 -13.10
C SER A 20 -16.00 14.59 -12.23
N TYR A 21 -15.23 14.25 -11.18
CA TYR A 21 -15.56 13.23 -10.19
C TYR A 21 -15.88 13.87 -8.84
N SER A 22 -16.73 14.90 -8.84
CA SER A 22 -17.02 15.74 -7.65
C SER A 22 -17.47 14.96 -6.40
N TRP A 23 -18.03 13.76 -6.54
CA TRP A 23 -18.39 12.90 -5.41
C TRP A 23 -17.18 12.26 -4.69
N LEU A 24 -15.99 12.31 -5.29
CA LEU A 24 -14.71 11.94 -4.67
C LEU A 24 -14.04 13.12 -3.97
N ASP A 25 -14.45 14.36 -4.25
CA ASP A 25 -13.86 15.56 -3.66
C ASP A 25 -14.28 15.66 -2.19
N TYR A 26 -13.36 16.07 -1.32
CA TYR A 26 -13.65 16.45 0.06
C TYR A 26 -14.12 17.91 0.05
N THR A 27 -15.38 18.13 0.42
CA THR A 27 -15.99 19.45 0.47
C THR A 27 -16.28 19.84 1.92
N ASP A 28 -16.51 21.12 2.16
CA ASP A 28 -16.88 21.64 3.48
C ASP A 28 -18.20 21.01 4.02
N GLU A 29 -19.02 20.44 3.14
CA GLU A 29 -20.28 19.77 3.49
C GLU A 29 -20.08 18.39 4.14
N ASP A 30 -18.90 17.77 4.00
CA ASP A 30 -18.62 16.46 4.59
C ASP A 30 -18.51 16.50 6.12
N GLY A 31 -18.51 17.70 6.73
CA GLY A 31 -18.33 17.89 8.17
C GLY A 31 -16.94 17.45 8.65
N ASP A 32 -16.01 17.31 7.71
CA ASP A 32 -14.66 16.87 7.93
C ASP A 32 -13.84 18.01 8.58
N PRO A 33 -12.86 17.71 9.46
CA PRO A 33 -12.06 18.71 10.17
C PRO A 33 -11.31 19.68 9.24
N GLU A 34 -11.16 19.31 7.97
CA GLU A 34 -10.66 20.12 6.88
C GLU A 34 -11.41 21.46 6.72
N ALA A 35 -12.69 21.56 7.09
CA ALA A 35 -13.44 22.83 7.04
C ALA A 35 -12.94 23.89 8.06
N ALA A 36 -12.18 23.49 9.07
CA ALA A 36 -11.70 24.39 10.11
C ALA A 36 -10.49 25.25 9.66
N CYS A 37 -9.82 24.87 8.57
CA CYS A 37 -8.60 25.51 8.08
C CYS A 37 -8.64 25.67 6.56
N ASN A 38 -8.07 26.75 6.03
CA ASN A 38 -7.94 26.91 4.59
C ASN A 38 -6.74 26.11 4.06
N CYS A 39 -6.98 24.89 3.57
CA CYS A 39 -5.93 24.03 3.04
C CYS A 39 -5.13 24.67 1.89
N SER A 40 -5.76 25.50 1.05
CA SER A 40 -5.06 26.16 -0.06
C SER A 40 -4.04 27.17 0.44
N ALA A 41 -4.39 27.95 1.46
CA ALA A 41 -3.49 28.90 2.10
C ALA A 41 -2.31 28.18 2.80
N ILE A 42 -2.59 27.07 3.49
CA ILE A 42 -1.55 26.23 4.12
C ILE A 42 -0.55 25.71 3.07
N LEU A 43 -1.04 25.21 1.94
CA LEU A 43 -0.18 24.71 0.85
C LEU A 43 0.67 25.82 0.20
N GLN A 44 0.20 27.06 0.24
CA GLN A 44 0.93 28.24 -0.23
C GLN A 44 1.93 28.79 0.79
N GLY A 45 1.95 28.24 2.01
CA GLY A 45 2.87 28.68 3.07
C GLY A 45 2.37 29.90 3.86
N ASP A 46 1.06 30.15 3.87
CA ASP A 46 0.46 31.22 4.68
C ASP A 46 0.70 30.95 6.17
N THR A 47 1.49 31.82 6.81
CA THR A 47 1.86 31.68 8.23
C THR A 47 0.67 31.77 9.17
N GLU A 48 -0.34 32.60 8.86
CA GLU A 48 -1.49 32.80 9.74
C GLU A 48 -2.36 31.54 9.79
N GLU A 49 -2.66 30.96 8.63
CA GLU A 49 -3.43 29.71 8.57
C GLU A 49 -2.64 28.51 9.10
N ILE A 50 -1.30 28.48 8.95
CA ILE A 50 -0.44 27.45 9.56
C ILE A 50 -0.47 27.54 11.09
N GLU A 51 -0.35 28.75 11.66
CA GLU A 51 -0.43 28.95 13.11
C GLU A 51 -1.81 28.59 13.66
N LYS A 52 -2.88 28.99 12.96
CA LYS A 52 -4.25 28.59 13.29
C LYS A 52 -4.42 27.07 13.29
N ALA A 53 -3.92 26.38 12.28
CA ALA A 53 -3.96 24.92 12.22
C ALA A 53 -3.16 24.27 13.36
N ALA A 54 -1.99 24.83 13.71
CA ALA A 54 -1.19 24.37 14.84
C ALA A 54 -1.94 24.53 16.16
N LEU A 55 -2.57 25.68 16.41
CA LEU A 55 -3.39 25.93 17.61
C LEU A 55 -4.60 25.00 17.68
N LEU A 56 -5.27 24.78 16.54
CA LEU A 56 -6.42 23.88 16.46
C LEU A 56 -6.04 22.44 16.82
N SER A 57 -4.86 21.98 16.39
CA SER A 57 -4.36 20.64 16.70
C SER A 57 -4.11 20.38 18.19
N LEU A 58 -3.99 21.44 18.99
CA LEU A 58 -3.86 21.38 20.45
C LEU A 58 -5.22 21.37 21.17
N SER A 59 -6.30 21.73 20.48
CA SER A 59 -7.64 21.78 21.06
C SER A 59 -8.16 20.37 21.31
N LYS A 60 -8.47 20.05 22.57
CA LYS A 60 -9.08 18.78 22.95
C LYS A 60 -10.40 18.53 22.19
N ALA A 61 -11.22 19.57 22.02
CA ALA A 61 -12.48 19.47 21.28
C ALA A 61 -12.24 19.01 19.84
N PHE A 62 -11.20 19.55 19.18
CA PHE A 62 -10.83 19.14 17.83
C PHE A 62 -10.27 17.71 17.79
N LEU A 63 -9.42 17.34 18.75
CA LEU A 63 -8.89 15.97 18.82
C LEU A 63 -9.98 14.91 19.03
N GLU A 64 -11.05 15.25 19.76
CA GLU A 64 -12.20 14.37 19.97
C GLU A 64 -13.08 14.24 18.72
N THR A 65 -13.23 15.31 17.91
CA THR A 65 -14.04 15.26 16.69
C THR A 65 -13.37 14.46 15.57
N VAL A 66 -12.04 14.55 15.43
CA VAL A 66 -11.33 13.89 14.33
C VAL A 66 -11.09 12.40 14.55
N ARG A 67 -11.25 11.89 15.78
CA ARG A 67 -10.88 10.52 16.12
C ARG A 67 -11.98 9.53 15.71
N ILE A 68 -11.62 8.57 14.86
CA ILE A 68 -12.50 7.46 14.48
C ILE A 68 -12.08 6.20 15.27
N PRO A 69 -12.98 5.60 16.08
CA PRO A 69 -12.66 4.41 16.87
C PRO A 69 -12.54 3.16 16.01
N ASP A 70 -11.79 2.15 16.47
CA ASP A 70 -11.56 0.92 15.71
C ASP A 70 -12.88 0.14 15.49
N GLU A 71 -13.82 0.18 16.44
CA GLU A 71 -15.14 -0.46 16.33
C GLU A 71 -15.99 0.13 15.19
N TYR A 72 -15.80 1.41 14.85
CA TYR A 72 -16.48 2.02 13.72
C TYR A 72 -16.17 1.25 12.43
N TYR A 73 -14.90 0.94 12.17
CA TYR A 73 -14.50 0.23 10.96
C TYR A 73 -15.08 -1.19 10.91
N ILE A 74 -15.08 -1.90 12.02
CA ILE A 74 -15.66 -3.25 12.11
C ILE A 74 -17.15 -3.24 11.76
N ASN A 75 -17.88 -2.21 12.20
CA ASN A 75 -19.32 -2.06 11.93
C ASN A 75 -19.59 -1.53 10.51
N ALA A 76 -18.81 -0.55 10.07
CA ALA A 76 -18.99 0.12 8.79
C ALA A 76 -18.68 -0.78 7.59
N THR A 77 -17.89 -1.85 7.77
CA THR A 77 -17.51 -2.79 6.70
C THR A 77 -18.30 -4.10 6.76
N GLN A 78 -19.34 -4.23 7.58
CA GLN A 78 -20.14 -5.46 7.66
C GLN A 78 -20.87 -5.78 6.35
N ASP A 79 -21.22 -4.75 5.58
CA ASP A 79 -21.91 -4.85 4.29
C ASP A 79 -20.99 -5.28 3.13
N CYS A 80 -19.66 -5.21 3.33
CA CYS A 80 -18.68 -5.67 2.36
C CYS A 80 -18.62 -7.20 2.22
N ARG A 81 -19.30 -7.97 3.08
CA ARG A 81 -19.35 -9.44 2.96
C ARG A 81 -20.28 -9.83 1.81
N CYS A 82 -19.72 -10.34 0.72
CA CYS A 82 -20.56 -10.84 -0.38
C CYS A 82 -21.33 -12.10 -0.02
N VAL A 83 -22.60 -12.06 -0.38
CA VAL A 83 -23.48 -13.21 -0.45
C VAL A 83 -23.68 -13.50 -1.94
N VAL A 84 -23.29 -14.70 -2.38
CA VAL A 84 -23.61 -15.15 -3.74
C VAL A 84 -25.01 -15.74 -3.71
N VAL A 85 -25.95 -15.11 -4.43
CA VAL A 85 -27.32 -15.60 -4.56
C VAL A 85 -27.46 -16.29 -5.92
N LEU A 86 -27.60 -17.62 -5.92
CA LEU A 86 -27.91 -18.41 -7.11
C LEU A 86 -29.38 -18.82 -7.04
N GLY A 87 -30.27 -18.03 -7.67
CA GLY A 87 -31.71 -18.24 -7.55
C GLY A 87 -32.21 -18.06 -6.12
N ASN A 88 -32.84 -19.08 -5.54
CA ASN A 88 -33.33 -19.06 -4.15
C ASN A 88 -32.30 -19.54 -3.11
N LEU A 89 -31.06 -19.85 -3.50
CA LEU A 89 -30.00 -20.28 -2.57
C LEU A 89 -29.01 -19.16 -2.24
N ILE A 90 -28.82 -18.94 -0.95
CA ILE A 90 -27.89 -17.98 -0.34
C ILE A 90 -26.60 -18.73 0.04
N PHE A 91 -25.48 -18.40 -0.60
CA PHE A 91 -24.16 -18.92 -0.22
C PHE A 91 -23.38 -17.89 0.58
N LEU A 92 -23.07 -18.22 1.84
CA LEU A 92 -22.43 -17.32 2.81
C LEU A 92 -20.89 -17.40 2.84
N ASN A 93 -20.23 -18.20 1.99
CA ASN A 93 -18.79 -18.44 2.17
C ASN A 93 -18.01 -18.74 0.87
N GLN A 94 -16.98 -17.92 0.60
CA GLN A 94 -16.06 -18.01 -0.54
C GLN A 94 -15.27 -19.34 -0.57
N LYS A 95 -15.00 -19.97 0.60
CA LYS A 95 -14.28 -21.26 0.66
C LYS A 95 -15.03 -22.42 0.00
N VAL A 96 -16.37 -22.37 -0.04
CA VAL A 96 -17.19 -23.43 -0.66
C VAL A 96 -17.19 -23.33 -2.19
N LEU A 97 -17.11 -22.11 -2.74
CA LEU A 97 -17.05 -21.87 -4.18
C LEU A 97 -15.76 -22.38 -4.82
N ASN A 98 -14.61 -22.22 -4.17
CA ASN A 98 -13.33 -22.69 -4.72
C ASN A 98 -13.14 -24.23 -4.63
N SER A 99 -13.91 -24.91 -3.78
CA SER A 99 -13.91 -26.37 -3.63
C SER A 99 -14.77 -27.07 -4.69
N LEU A 100 -15.80 -26.39 -5.19
CA LEU A 100 -16.69 -26.91 -6.22
C LEU A 100 -16.16 -26.52 -7.60
N LYS A 101 -15.42 -27.43 -8.25
CA LYS A 101 -15.12 -27.37 -9.69
C LYS A 101 -16.43 -27.43 -10.50
N PHE A 102 -17.16 -26.31 -10.61
CA PHE A 102 -18.28 -26.21 -11.54
C PHE A 102 -17.75 -25.92 -12.94
N THR A 103 -17.54 -27.00 -13.69
CA THR A 103 -17.47 -26.95 -15.16
C THR A 103 -18.82 -26.43 -15.66
N ILE A 104 -18.91 -25.14 -15.96
CA ILE A 104 -20.07 -24.58 -16.66
C ILE A 104 -20.00 -25.07 -18.10
N VAL A 105 -20.69 -26.19 -18.36
CA VAL A 105 -20.88 -26.69 -19.71
C VAL A 105 -21.90 -25.79 -20.40
N MET A 106 -21.40 -24.97 -21.33
CA MET A 106 -22.20 -24.21 -22.29
C MET A 106 -22.93 -25.18 -23.24
N TYR A 107 -24.13 -25.64 -22.87
CA TYR A 107 -25.08 -26.19 -23.84
C TYR A 107 -26.24 -25.21 -24.03
N ASN A 108 -26.40 -24.81 -25.30
CA ASN A 108 -27.45 -23.97 -25.85
C ASN A 108 -28.83 -24.24 -25.25
N MET A 109 -29.40 -23.29 -24.50
CA MET A 109 -30.85 -23.02 -24.49
C MET A 109 -31.13 -21.57 -24.07
N HIS A 110 -32.19 -21.04 -24.67
CA HIS A 110 -32.47 -19.65 -24.94
C HIS A 110 -33.34 -19.03 -23.84
N TYR A 111 -32.81 -18.63 -22.68
CA TYR A 111 -33.46 -17.68 -21.75
C TYR A 111 -32.42 -17.01 -20.82
N PRO A 112 -32.25 -15.67 -20.84
CA PRO A 112 -31.22 -14.97 -20.08
C PRO A 112 -31.69 -14.71 -18.64
N TRP A 113 -31.55 -15.69 -17.76
CA TRP A 113 -31.63 -15.42 -16.32
C TRP A 113 -30.32 -14.77 -15.89
N TYR A 114 -30.36 -13.45 -15.79
CA TYR A 114 -29.32 -12.57 -15.29
C TYR A 114 -28.64 -13.17 -14.05
N CYS A 115 -27.40 -13.63 -14.21
CA CYS A 115 -26.50 -13.87 -13.09
C CYS A 115 -26.11 -12.49 -12.52
N SER A 116 -27.02 -11.91 -11.73
CA SER A 116 -26.78 -10.64 -11.07
C SER A 116 -26.02 -10.93 -9.79
N ILE A 117 -24.68 -10.94 -9.83
CA ILE A 117 -23.87 -10.84 -8.63
C ILE A 117 -24.10 -9.44 -8.06
N PHE A 118 -25.16 -9.30 -7.24
CA PHE A 118 -25.42 -8.09 -6.47
C PHE A 118 -24.54 -8.10 -5.23
N CYS A 119 -23.25 -7.84 -5.44
CA CYS A 119 -22.37 -7.57 -4.32
C CYS A 119 -22.59 -6.13 -3.85
N ILE A 120 -23.14 -5.97 -2.65
CA ILE A 120 -23.37 -4.70 -1.95
C ILE A 120 -22.03 -4.14 -1.41
N TYR A 121 -20.97 -4.12 -2.22
CA TYR A 121 -19.64 -3.59 -1.84
C TYR A 121 -19.62 -2.05 -1.69
N ARG A 122 -20.78 -1.40 -1.67
CA ARG A 122 -20.88 0.01 -2.05
C ARG A 122 -20.82 0.98 -0.88
N LYS A 123 -21.41 0.70 0.29
CA LYS A 123 -21.60 1.82 1.25
C LYS A 123 -20.29 2.26 1.86
N PHE A 124 -19.45 1.36 2.36
CA PHE A 124 -18.14 1.74 2.91
C PHE A 124 -17.27 2.46 1.88
N LYS A 125 -17.15 1.92 0.66
CA LYS A 125 -16.32 2.52 -0.40
C LYS A 125 -16.86 3.88 -0.86
N ILE A 126 -18.18 4.06 -0.93
CA ILE A 126 -18.79 5.35 -1.30
C ILE A 126 -18.68 6.35 -0.15
N SER A 127 -19.03 5.96 1.08
CA SER A 127 -19.02 6.86 2.24
C SER A 127 -17.61 7.34 2.57
N ARG A 128 -16.60 6.48 2.37
CA ARG A 128 -15.21 6.83 2.56
C ARG A 128 -14.55 7.44 1.32
N LYS A 129 -15.26 7.57 0.19
CA LYS A 129 -14.79 8.15 -1.09
C LYS A 129 -13.59 7.42 -1.72
N TYR A 130 -13.63 6.09 -1.75
CA TYR A 130 -12.63 5.29 -2.47
C TYR A 130 -12.82 5.38 -3.98
N LEU A 131 -11.71 5.55 -4.70
CA LEU A 131 -11.66 5.48 -6.16
C LEU A 131 -11.92 4.04 -6.63
N GLN A 132 -12.97 3.81 -7.43
CA GLN A 132 -13.42 2.46 -7.82
C GLN A 132 -13.12 2.07 -9.28
N PHE A 133 -12.47 2.93 -10.05
CA PHE A 133 -12.07 2.70 -11.44
C PHE A 133 -10.70 3.35 -11.72
N PRO A 134 -9.92 2.88 -12.70
CA PRO A 134 -8.70 3.56 -13.14
C PRO A 134 -9.02 4.95 -13.70
N LEU A 135 -8.22 5.96 -13.37
CA LEU A 135 -8.41 7.33 -13.89
C LEU A 135 -7.79 7.52 -15.28
N SER A 136 -6.82 6.67 -15.66
CA SER A 136 -6.19 6.71 -16.97
C SER A 136 -5.67 5.34 -17.41
N GLN A 137 -5.60 5.13 -18.73
CA GLN A 137 -4.95 3.95 -19.31
C GLN A 137 -3.46 3.88 -18.91
N GLU A 138 -2.83 5.05 -18.75
CA GLU A 138 -1.43 5.17 -18.36
C GLU A 138 -1.15 4.48 -17.01
N GLU A 139 -2.06 4.64 -16.05
CA GLU A 139 -1.98 3.99 -14.75
C GLU A 139 -2.37 2.52 -14.79
N GLU A 140 -3.31 2.13 -15.64
CA GLU A 140 -3.73 0.74 -15.81
C GLU A 140 -2.62 -0.13 -16.44
N ASP A 141 -1.82 0.45 -17.35
CA ASP A 141 -0.72 -0.22 -18.04
C ASP A 141 0.51 -0.48 -17.13
N LEU A 142 0.60 0.21 -15.99
CA LEU A 142 1.69 0.06 -15.03
C LEU A 142 1.15 -0.19 -13.60
N PRO A 143 0.60 -1.38 -13.32
CA PRO A 143 0.09 -1.68 -11.99
C PRO A 143 1.21 -1.75 -10.95
N LEU A 144 0.94 -1.20 -9.76
CA LEU A 144 1.86 -1.16 -8.63
C LEU A 144 1.46 -2.19 -7.56
N ALA A 145 2.45 -2.66 -6.81
CA ALA A 145 2.28 -3.51 -5.65
C ALA A 145 2.77 -2.77 -4.39
N TYR A 146 1.95 -2.72 -3.36
CA TYR A 146 2.28 -2.06 -2.09
C TYR A 146 2.38 -3.08 -0.95
N SER A 147 3.43 -2.96 -0.12
CA SER A 147 3.53 -3.62 1.19
C SER A 147 3.29 -2.57 2.27
N MET A 148 2.34 -2.79 3.17
CA MET A 148 2.02 -1.88 4.26
C MET A 148 2.22 -2.58 5.59
N VAL A 149 3.21 -2.16 6.39
CA VAL A 149 3.45 -2.70 7.73
C VAL A 149 2.81 -1.81 8.79
N VAL A 150 1.87 -2.37 9.56
CA VAL A 150 0.99 -1.64 10.47
C VAL A 150 0.92 -2.34 11.82
N HIS A 151 0.88 -1.55 12.91
CA HIS A 151 0.77 -2.09 14.28
C HIS A 151 -0.20 -1.30 15.18
N HIS A 152 -0.66 -0.12 14.76
CA HIS A 152 -1.61 0.73 15.51
C HIS A 152 -2.26 1.79 14.60
N LYS A 153 -3.17 2.60 15.15
CA LYS A 153 -3.86 3.72 14.48
C LYS A 153 -4.55 3.30 13.18
N VAL A 154 -5.63 2.50 13.30
CA VAL A 154 -6.42 2.02 12.15
C VAL A 154 -6.89 3.17 11.26
N GLN A 155 -7.24 4.32 11.84
CA GLN A 155 -7.60 5.52 11.09
C GLN A 155 -6.49 6.01 10.16
N ASN A 156 -5.22 5.99 10.59
CA ASN A 156 -4.10 6.40 9.73
C ASN A 156 -3.89 5.39 8.61
N PHE A 157 -3.99 4.10 8.93
CA PHE A 157 -3.93 3.04 7.92
C PHE A 157 -5.01 3.22 6.86
N GLU A 158 -6.27 3.46 7.26
CA GLU A 158 -7.39 3.65 6.33
C GLU A 158 -7.20 4.91 5.49
N ARG A 159 -6.76 6.02 6.10
CA ARG A 159 -6.47 7.28 5.39
C ARG A 159 -5.36 7.09 4.35
N LEU A 160 -4.29 6.37 4.71
CA LEU A 160 -3.19 6.03 3.81
C LEU A 160 -3.69 5.14 2.68
N LEU A 161 -4.35 4.02 2.99
CA LEU A 161 -4.88 3.10 2.00
C LEU A 161 -5.75 3.84 1.00
N ARG A 162 -6.69 4.65 1.47
CA ARG A 162 -7.56 5.48 0.63
C ARG A 162 -6.77 6.41 -0.30
N ALA A 163 -5.75 7.08 0.20
CA ALA A 163 -4.95 8.03 -0.59
C ALA A 163 -4.14 7.36 -1.71
N ILE A 164 -3.76 6.08 -1.54
CA ILE A 164 -2.98 5.33 -2.55
C ILE A 164 -3.82 4.33 -3.33
N TYR A 165 -5.08 4.09 -2.96
CA TYR A 165 -5.91 3.02 -3.51
C TYR A 165 -6.31 3.30 -4.96
N THR A 166 -6.01 2.35 -5.84
CA THR A 166 -6.56 2.25 -7.18
C THR A 166 -6.91 0.78 -7.45
N PRO A 167 -7.94 0.50 -8.26
CA PRO A 167 -8.41 -0.88 -8.50
C PRO A 167 -7.42 -1.75 -9.29
N GLN A 168 -6.51 -1.16 -10.06
CA GLN A 168 -5.51 -1.88 -10.84
C GLN A 168 -4.29 -2.31 -10.01
N ASN A 169 -3.98 -1.58 -8.93
CA ASN A 169 -2.85 -1.87 -8.03
C ASN A 169 -3.19 -3.03 -7.07
N ILE A 170 -2.20 -3.55 -6.36
CA ILE A 170 -2.37 -4.63 -5.38
C ILE A 170 -1.70 -4.24 -4.06
N TYR A 171 -2.35 -4.54 -2.95
CA TYR A 171 -1.93 -4.10 -1.61
C TYR A 171 -1.85 -5.29 -0.66
N CYS A 172 -0.67 -5.54 -0.13
CA CYS A 172 -0.45 -6.48 0.96
C CYS A 172 -0.29 -5.70 2.27
N VAL A 173 -1.03 -6.11 3.29
CA VAL A 173 -0.99 -5.51 4.62
C VAL A 173 -0.39 -6.52 5.58
N HIS A 174 0.73 -6.17 6.20
CA HIS A 174 1.27 -6.88 7.35
C HIS A 174 0.78 -6.19 8.61
N VAL A 175 0.03 -6.92 9.44
CA VAL A 175 -0.35 -6.47 10.77
C VAL A 175 0.58 -7.14 11.77
N ASP A 176 1.29 -6.34 12.55
CA ASP A 176 2.18 -6.84 13.60
C ASP A 176 1.42 -7.76 14.54
N ASN A 177 1.93 -8.97 14.73
CA ASN A 177 1.26 -10.02 15.49
C ASN A 177 1.13 -9.68 16.99
N SER A 178 1.93 -8.74 17.49
CA SER A 178 1.85 -8.22 18.85
C SER A 178 0.75 -7.15 19.06
N SER A 179 0.06 -6.74 17.98
CA SER A 179 -0.98 -5.72 18.04
C SER A 179 -2.23 -6.21 18.78
N ALA A 180 -3.00 -5.26 19.34
CA ALA A 180 -4.26 -5.59 20.00
C ALA A 180 -5.24 -6.30 19.04
N PRO A 181 -6.03 -7.30 19.51
CA PRO A 181 -6.98 -8.03 18.65
C PRO A 181 -8.00 -7.14 17.92
N ALA A 182 -8.36 -5.99 18.51
CA ALA A 182 -9.23 -5.00 17.88
C ALA A 182 -8.62 -4.42 16.59
N ILE A 183 -7.31 -4.18 16.58
CA ILE A 183 -6.58 -3.66 15.41
C ILE A 183 -6.60 -4.70 14.29
N HIS A 184 -6.28 -5.96 14.59
CA HIS A 184 -6.37 -7.05 13.61
C HIS A 184 -7.77 -7.18 13.03
N SER A 185 -8.80 -7.11 13.89
CA SER A 185 -10.20 -7.22 13.47
C SER A 185 -10.61 -6.07 12.55
N ALA A 186 -10.27 -4.83 12.92
CA ALA A 186 -10.61 -3.65 12.14
C ALA A 186 -9.89 -3.61 10.78
N ILE A 187 -8.58 -3.90 10.74
CA ILE A 187 -7.83 -3.95 9.47
C ILE A 187 -8.35 -5.08 8.58
N THR A 188 -8.62 -6.25 9.13
CA THR A 188 -9.21 -7.36 8.36
C THR A 188 -10.58 -6.99 7.80
N ALA A 189 -11.40 -6.27 8.59
CA ALA A 189 -12.71 -5.81 8.18
C ALA A 189 -12.62 -4.80 7.01
N ILE A 190 -11.69 -3.83 7.07
CA ILE A 190 -11.43 -2.89 5.96
C ILE A 190 -10.93 -3.61 4.72
N THR A 191 -9.90 -4.44 4.83
CA THR A 191 -9.30 -5.12 3.68
C THR A 191 -10.29 -6.04 2.97
N SER A 192 -11.24 -6.65 3.70
CA SER A 192 -12.30 -7.48 3.12
C SER A 192 -13.23 -6.75 2.13
N CYS A 193 -13.26 -5.41 2.14
CA CYS A 193 -14.03 -4.60 1.19
C CYS A 193 -13.41 -4.50 -0.21
N PHE A 194 -12.16 -4.95 -0.38
CA PHE A 194 -11.40 -4.74 -1.60
C PHE A 194 -10.84 -6.07 -2.13
N PRO A 195 -11.05 -6.41 -3.41
CA PRO A 195 -10.57 -7.68 -3.96
C PRO A 195 -9.04 -7.74 -4.12
N ASN A 196 -8.40 -6.57 -4.23
CA ASN A 196 -6.98 -6.36 -4.48
C ASN A 196 -6.20 -5.89 -3.23
N VAL A 197 -6.82 -5.93 -2.05
CA VAL A 197 -6.17 -5.65 -0.77
C VAL A 197 -6.30 -6.89 0.12
N PHE A 198 -5.21 -7.35 0.72
CA PHE A 198 -5.26 -8.52 1.60
C PHE A 198 -4.25 -8.41 2.73
N VAL A 199 -4.54 -9.07 3.85
CA VAL A 199 -3.59 -9.27 4.95
C VAL A 199 -2.67 -10.43 4.59
N THR A 200 -1.36 -10.27 4.81
CA THR A 200 -0.37 -11.33 4.54
C THR A 200 -0.68 -12.62 5.30
N ARG A 201 -0.30 -13.75 4.71
CA ARG A 201 -0.49 -15.08 5.31
C ARG A 201 0.41 -15.33 6.52
N GLN A 202 1.56 -14.67 6.56
CA GLN A 202 2.57 -14.84 7.61
C GLN A 202 2.81 -13.52 8.32
N THR A 203 2.23 -13.37 9.51
CA THR A 203 2.50 -12.25 10.41
C THR A 203 3.69 -12.59 11.31
N VAL A 204 4.39 -11.55 11.77
CA VAL A 204 5.54 -11.68 12.70
C VAL A 204 5.43 -10.59 13.77
N ASP A 205 6.02 -10.85 14.94
CA ASP A 205 6.18 -9.84 15.99
C ASP A 205 7.31 -8.88 15.58
N VAL A 206 6.96 -7.64 15.24
CA VAL A 206 7.94 -6.67 14.74
C VAL A 206 8.65 -6.01 15.91
N VAL A 207 9.97 -6.22 15.99
CA VAL A 207 10.82 -5.62 17.00
C VAL A 207 11.56 -4.45 16.35
N TYR A 208 11.52 -3.29 17.00
CA TYR A 208 12.21 -2.10 16.53
C TYR A 208 13.72 -2.36 16.34
N GLY A 209 14.22 -2.06 15.14
CA GLY A 209 15.62 -2.28 14.78
C GLY A 209 16.04 -3.74 14.56
N GLY A 210 15.10 -4.68 14.65
CA GLY A 210 15.35 -6.11 14.46
C GLY A 210 15.02 -6.60 13.05
N TRP A 211 15.46 -7.84 12.77
CA TRP A 211 15.20 -8.54 11.50
C TRP A 211 13.71 -8.69 11.17
N SER A 212 12.85 -8.84 12.18
CA SER A 212 11.42 -9.09 11.95
C SER A 212 10.73 -7.98 11.15
N ARG A 213 11.27 -6.75 11.13
CA ARG A 213 10.77 -5.70 10.23
C ARG A 213 11.06 -5.99 8.75
N VAL A 214 12.23 -6.54 8.40
CA VAL A 214 12.51 -7.01 7.01
C VAL A 214 11.65 -8.21 6.70
N GLN A 215 11.53 -9.14 7.65
CA GLN A 215 10.71 -10.34 7.47
C GLN A 215 9.25 -10.00 7.13
N ALA A 216 8.67 -8.97 7.77
CA ALA A 216 7.33 -8.49 7.46
C ALA A 216 7.17 -8.08 5.98
N ASP A 217 8.15 -7.36 5.42
CA ASP A 217 8.12 -6.99 4.00
C ASP A 217 8.38 -8.21 3.10
N LEU A 218 9.32 -9.10 3.43
CA LEU A 218 9.59 -10.32 2.66
C LEU A 218 8.35 -11.21 2.55
N ASN A 219 7.56 -11.32 3.62
CA ASN A 219 6.30 -12.06 3.61
C ASN A 219 5.30 -11.44 2.63
N CYS A 220 5.16 -10.11 2.64
CA CYS A 220 4.33 -9.42 1.66
C CYS A 220 4.88 -9.50 0.23
N MET A 221 6.20 -9.46 0.02
CA MET A 221 6.82 -9.67 -1.28
C MET A 221 6.45 -11.02 -1.86
N ALA A 222 6.56 -12.09 -1.05
CA ALA A 222 6.22 -13.44 -1.46
C ALA A 222 4.72 -13.57 -1.83
N ASP A 223 3.83 -13.01 -0.99
CA ASP A 223 2.39 -13.06 -1.26
C ASP A 223 2.02 -12.25 -2.52
N LEU A 224 2.56 -11.02 -2.68
CA LEU A 224 2.31 -10.17 -3.86
C LEU A 224 2.86 -10.79 -5.16
N TYR A 225 4.03 -11.41 -5.08
CA TYR A 225 4.66 -12.09 -6.21
C TYR A 225 3.83 -13.27 -6.71
N ASN A 226 3.26 -14.04 -5.78
CA ASN A 226 2.38 -15.16 -6.08
C ASN A 226 0.95 -14.74 -6.46
N TYR A 227 0.46 -13.61 -5.95
CA TYR A 227 -0.89 -13.12 -6.20
C TYR A 227 -1.09 -12.74 -7.67
N SER A 228 -0.10 -12.10 -8.31
CA SER A 228 -0.21 -11.66 -9.70
C SER A 228 1.14 -11.49 -10.39
N THR A 229 1.15 -11.73 -11.70
CA THR A 229 2.30 -11.49 -12.59
C THR A 229 2.24 -10.13 -13.29
N LYS A 230 1.15 -9.36 -13.12
CA LYS A 230 0.89 -8.15 -13.91
C LYS A 230 1.60 -6.90 -13.40
N TRP A 231 1.72 -6.74 -12.08
CA TRP A 231 2.32 -5.57 -11.47
C TRP A 231 3.82 -5.42 -11.82
N LYS A 232 4.32 -4.18 -11.81
CA LYS A 232 5.65 -3.83 -12.34
C LYS A 232 6.63 -3.42 -11.26
N TYR A 233 6.16 -2.69 -10.28
CA TYR A 233 6.97 -2.14 -9.19
C TYR A 233 6.35 -2.44 -7.84
N PHE A 234 7.21 -2.70 -6.87
CA PHE A 234 6.89 -2.89 -5.47
C PHE A 234 7.33 -1.66 -4.68
N ILE A 235 6.48 -1.21 -3.76
CA ILE A 235 6.70 -0.07 -2.87
C ILE A 235 6.34 -0.52 -1.45
N ASN A 236 7.26 -0.49 -0.50
CA ASN A 236 6.90 -0.70 0.89
C ASN A 236 6.53 0.61 1.59
N LEU A 237 5.67 0.53 2.60
CA LEU A 237 5.18 1.64 3.39
C LEU A 237 4.99 1.17 4.84
N CYS A 238 5.01 2.12 5.77
CA CYS A 238 4.60 1.97 7.15
C CYS A 238 3.27 2.70 7.38
N GLY A 239 2.51 2.30 8.40
CA GLY A 239 1.21 2.92 8.73
C GLY A 239 1.22 4.42 9.11
N GLN A 240 2.37 5.09 9.05
CA GLN A 240 2.53 6.53 9.28
C GLN A 240 2.97 7.30 8.04
N ASP A 241 3.23 6.62 6.92
CA ASP A 241 3.58 7.27 5.66
C ASP A 241 2.34 7.94 5.03
N PHE A 242 2.58 8.92 4.16
CA PHE A 242 1.52 9.56 3.38
C PHE A 242 2.04 10.02 2.02
N PRO A 243 1.29 9.80 0.91
CA PRO A 243 1.76 10.16 -0.42
C PRO A 243 1.78 11.70 -0.60
N LEU A 244 2.87 12.21 -1.20
CA LEU A 244 2.99 13.60 -1.66
C LEU A 244 2.81 13.74 -3.19
N LYS A 245 2.46 12.63 -3.85
CA LYS A 245 2.34 12.49 -5.29
C LYS A 245 1.13 11.62 -5.58
N THR A 246 0.39 11.99 -6.63
CA THR A 246 -0.73 11.20 -7.15
C THR A 246 -0.24 9.88 -7.74
N ASN A 247 -1.14 8.91 -7.91
CA ASN A 247 -0.80 7.63 -8.53
C ASN A 247 -0.23 7.82 -9.95
N LEU A 248 -0.79 8.73 -10.75
CA LEU A 248 -0.27 9.07 -12.07
C LEU A 248 1.16 9.63 -12.04
N GLU A 249 1.46 10.55 -11.12
CA GLU A 249 2.82 11.07 -10.94
C GLU A 249 3.80 9.96 -10.54
N ILE A 250 3.40 9.07 -9.62
CA ILE A 250 4.20 7.91 -9.22
C ILE A 250 4.46 7.00 -10.41
N VAL A 251 3.44 6.66 -11.20
CA VAL A 251 3.56 5.86 -12.42
C VAL A 251 4.54 6.47 -13.41
N ARG A 252 4.47 7.79 -13.65
CA ARG A 252 5.38 8.51 -14.55
C ARG A 252 6.82 8.49 -14.05
N MET A 253 7.02 8.74 -12.76
CA MET A 253 8.35 8.67 -12.13
C MET A 253 8.94 7.25 -12.25
N LEU A 254 8.17 6.21 -11.94
CA LEU A 254 8.62 4.82 -12.04
C LEU A 254 8.91 4.41 -13.49
N ARG A 255 8.11 4.87 -14.46
CA ARG A 255 8.39 4.64 -15.87
C ARG A 255 9.72 5.25 -16.30
N SER A 256 10.10 6.39 -15.73
CA SER A 256 11.39 7.04 -16.02
C SER A 256 12.60 6.20 -15.57
N LEU A 257 12.42 5.27 -14.62
CA LEU A 257 13.46 4.36 -14.15
C LEU A 257 13.82 3.26 -15.17
N ARG A 258 13.01 3.06 -16.23
CA ARG A 258 13.28 2.09 -17.32
C ARG A 258 13.63 0.68 -16.83
N GLY A 259 12.93 0.20 -15.81
CA GLY A 259 13.18 -1.12 -15.22
C GLY A 259 14.22 -1.13 -14.11
N GLY A 260 14.90 -0.01 -13.86
CA GLY A 260 15.78 0.19 -12.71
C GLY A 260 15.02 0.27 -11.39
N ASN A 261 15.77 0.16 -10.30
CA ASN A 261 15.31 0.28 -8.92
C ASN A 261 15.69 1.67 -8.36
N SER A 262 14.92 2.17 -7.41
CA SER A 262 15.24 3.38 -6.66
C SER A 262 15.16 3.11 -5.16
N LEU A 263 16.31 3.17 -4.50
CA LEU A 263 16.44 3.02 -3.06
C LEU A 263 17.69 3.79 -2.60
N GLU A 264 17.65 4.34 -1.40
CA GLU A 264 18.82 5.00 -0.85
C GLU A 264 19.83 3.96 -0.36
N SER A 265 21.07 4.11 -0.83
CA SER A 265 22.18 3.24 -0.51
C SER A 265 23.39 4.07 -0.11
N VAL A 266 23.82 3.95 1.16
CA VAL A 266 24.93 4.73 1.71
C VAL A 266 26.06 3.80 2.13
N LYS A 267 27.30 4.18 1.82
CA LYS A 267 28.49 3.45 2.30
C LYS A 267 28.46 3.41 3.82
N MET A 268 28.61 2.21 4.40
CA MET A 268 28.63 2.02 5.85
C MET A 268 29.70 2.92 6.51
N PRO A 269 29.31 3.85 7.41
CA PRO A 269 30.26 4.61 8.21
C PRO A 269 31.04 3.71 9.16
N ASP A 270 32.30 4.04 9.41
CA ASP A 270 33.19 3.25 10.26
C ASP A 270 32.62 3.05 11.68
N ALA A 271 31.96 4.08 12.23
CA ALA A 271 31.28 4.05 13.52
C ALA A 271 30.13 3.03 13.61
N HIS A 272 29.61 2.53 12.48
CA HIS A 272 28.51 1.59 12.43
C HIS A 272 28.95 0.16 12.05
N ARG A 273 30.26 -0.09 11.80
CA ARG A 273 30.78 -1.43 11.48
C ARG A 273 30.48 -2.48 12.54
N TRP A 274 30.38 -2.08 13.82
CA TRP A 274 30.04 -2.98 14.92
C TRP A 274 28.69 -3.68 14.75
N ARG A 275 27.77 -3.11 13.96
CA ARG A 275 26.45 -3.69 13.67
C ARG A 275 26.51 -5.01 12.89
N VAL A 276 27.61 -5.24 12.17
CA VAL A 276 27.83 -6.44 11.35
C VAL A 276 28.98 -7.31 11.82
N SER A 277 29.94 -6.74 12.55
CA SER A 277 31.18 -7.43 12.91
C SER A 277 31.07 -8.30 14.16
N LYS A 278 29.99 -8.22 14.93
CA LYS A 278 29.84 -9.00 16.16
C LYS A 278 29.42 -10.45 15.94
N VAL A 279 28.85 -10.76 14.78
CA VAL A 279 28.21 -12.06 14.54
C VAL A 279 28.91 -12.86 13.45
N HIS A 280 29.62 -12.21 12.52
CA HIS A 280 30.24 -12.90 11.40
C HIS A 280 31.62 -12.33 11.03
N GLU A 281 32.58 -13.23 10.81
CA GLU A 281 33.87 -12.92 10.18
C GLU A 281 33.73 -13.04 8.65
N ILE A 282 34.20 -12.03 7.92
CA ILE A 282 34.24 -12.07 6.45
C ILE A 282 35.44 -12.92 6.04
N VAL A 283 35.20 -14.19 5.70
CA VAL A 283 36.24 -15.11 5.21
C VAL A 283 36.25 -15.09 3.67
N ASP A 284 37.40 -14.79 3.07
CA ASP A 284 37.70 -14.90 1.63
C ASP A 284 36.72 -14.24 0.62
N GLY A 285 36.21 -13.04 0.94
CA GLY A 285 35.36 -12.27 0.01
C GLY A 285 35.44 -10.76 0.15
N ASN A 286 35.50 -10.04 -0.98
CA ASN A 286 35.30 -8.59 -1.05
C ASN A 286 33.79 -8.27 -0.98
N VAL A 287 33.20 -8.38 0.22
CA VAL A 287 31.79 -8.07 0.41
C VAL A 287 31.64 -6.60 0.80
N LYS A 288 31.05 -5.77 -0.08
CA LYS A 288 30.78 -4.36 0.23
C LYS A 288 29.49 -4.26 1.03
N VAL A 289 29.63 -3.99 2.32
CA VAL A 289 28.54 -3.67 3.24
C VAL A 289 28.01 -2.27 2.95
N ILE A 290 26.72 -2.16 2.63
CA ILE A 290 26.04 -0.89 2.37
C ILE A 290 24.84 -0.79 3.32
N LEU A 291 24.57 0.42 3.82
CA LEU A 291 23.36 0.72 4.57
C LEU A 291 22.25 1.09 3.59
N LEU A 292 21.10 0.41 3.71
CA LEU A 292 19.91 0.78 2.97
C LEU A 292 18.92 1.51 3.88
N GLN A 293 18.20 2.47 3.31
CA GLN A 293 17.03 3.02 3.99
C GLN A 293 15.84 2.08 3.92
N MET A 294 14.88 2.32 4.82
CA MET A 294 13.70 1.46 5.00
C MET A 294 12.74 1.52 3.80
N LEU A 295 12.73 2.59 3.00
CA LEU A 295 11.83 2.77 1.87
C LEU A 295 12.52 2.39 0.55
N TYR A 296 11.89 1.55 -0.25
CA TYR A 296 12.44 1.13 -1.55
C TYR A 296 11.36 0.97 -2.62
N LEU A 297 11.75 1.37 -3.84
CA LEU A 297 10.96 1.27 -5.07
C LEU A 297 11.68 0.28 -5.99
N ILE A 298 11.19 -0.96 -6.06
CA ILE A 298 11.91 -2.05 -6.70
C ILE A 298 11.07 -2.75 -7.76
N ASN A 299 11.70 -3.11 -8.87
CA ASN A 299 11.07 -3.81 -9.97
C ASN A 299 10.67 -5.24 -9.56
N ARG A 300 9.59 -5.77 -10.13
CA ARG A 300 9.14 -7.16 -9.91
C ARG A 300 10.23 -8.21 -10.17
N ASN A 301 11.10 -8.01 -11.15
CA ASN A 301 12.20 -8.93 -11.43
C ASN A 301 13.22 -8.98 -10.29
N TYR A 302 13.46 -7.84 -9.63
CA TYR A 302 14.32 -7.80 -8.46
C TYR A 302 13.71 -8.58 -7.29
N ILE A 303 12.38 -8.50 -7.10
CA ILE A 303 11.66 -9.30 -6.09
C ILE A 303 11.83 -10.80 -6.34
N ARG A 304 11.72 -11.26 -7.60
CA ARG A 304 12.00 -12.64 -7.95
C ARG A 304 13.40 -13.06 -7.49
N ASP A 305 14.41 -12.27 -7.84
CA ASP A 305 15.79 -12.59 -7.49
C ASP A 305 15.97 -12.62 -5.96
N VAL A 306 15.33 -11.69 -5.23
CA VAL A 306 15.31 -11.71 -3.75
C VAL A 306 14.70 -12.99 -3.20
N LEU A 307 13.64 -13.51 -3.81
CA LEU A 307 12.92 -14.70 -3.33
C LEU A 307 13.55 -16.03 -3.77
N GLU A 308 14.26 -16.07 -4.90
CA GLU A 308 14.70 -17.31 -5.56
C GLU A 308 16.23 -17.50 -5.61
N ASP A 309 17.03 -16.42 -5.58
CA ASP A 309 18.49 -16.54 -5.72
C ASP A 309 19.15 -17.06 -4.43
N GLU A 310 19.80 -18.23 -4.51
CA GLU A 310 20.44 -18.89 -3.36
C GLU A 310 21.48 -18.00 -2.65
N ARG A 311 22.18 -17.12 -3.37
CA ARG A 311 23.17 -16.23 -2.73
C ARG A 311 22.48 -15.12 -1.98
N ILE A 312 21.35 -14.63 -2.47
CA ILE A 312 20.56 -13.62 -1.77
C ILE A 312 19.89 -14.28 -0.56
N GLN A 313 19.41 -15.51 -0.67
CA GLN A 313 18.88 -16.27 0.46
C GLN A 313 19.94 -16.52 1.54
N ALA A 314 21.16 -16.92 1.16
CA ALA A 314 22.27 -17.03 2.10
C ALA A 314 22.60 -15.69 2.78
N LEU A 315 22.44 -14.57 2.05
CA LEU A 315 22.64 -13.23 2.58
C LEU A 315 21.56 -12.79 3.56
N ILE A 316 20.31 -13.12 3.25
CA ILE A 316 19.15 -12.91 4.11
C ILE A 316 19.33 -13.69 5.41
N GLU A 317 19.76 -14.95 5.31
CA GLU A 317 20.03 -15.79 6.48
C GLU A 317 21.13 -15.19 7.36
N TRP A 318 22.24 -14.79 6.75
CA TRP A 318 23.31 -14.08 7.45
C TRP A 318 22.82 -12.79 8.12
N GLY A 319 21.88 -12.08 7.48
CA GLY A 319 21.35 -10.80 7.95
C GLY A 319 20.45 -10.90 9.18
N LYS A 320 19.90 -12.09 9.49
CA LYS A 320 18.95 -12.30 10.59
C LYS A 320 19.48 -11.91 11.96
N ASP A 321 20.78 -12.10 12.16
CA ASP A 321 21.43 -11.85 13.45
C ASP A 321 22.12 -10.46 13.50
N THR A 322 21.92 -9.63 12.47
CA THR A 322 22.44 -8.26 12.46
C THR A 322 21.50 -7.29 13.17
N TYR A 323 22.06 -6.21 13.71
CA TYR A 323 21.29 -5.23 14.49
C TYR A 323 21.32 -3.85 13.83
N SER A 324 20.15 -3.22 13.67
CA SER A 324 20.06 -1.83 13.24
C SER A 324 19.41 -0.93 14.30
N THR A 325 20.22 -0.24 15.11
CA THR A 325 19.73 0.73 16.12
C THR A 325 19.26 2.08 15.53
N GLY A 326 19.25 2.26 14.21
CA GLY A 326 19.06 3.59 13.58
C GLY A 326 17.65 3.86 13.05
N ARG A 327 17.11 5.05 13.37
CA ARG A 327 15.74 5.55 13.06
C ARG A 327 15.22 5.29 11.63
N ASN A 328 16.10 5.19 10.62
CA ASN A 328 15.72 5.00 9.21
C ASN A 328 16.57 3.94 8.48
N THR A 329 17.27 3.05 9.19
CA THR A 329 18.14 2.03 8.56
C THR A 329 17.55 0.65 8.80
N LEU A 330 17.20 -0.07 7.74
CA LEU A 330 17.06 -1.52 7.82
C LEU A 330 18.30 -2.15 7.24
N ASN A 331 18.80 -3.13 7.99
CA ASN A 331 19.67 -4.26 7.66
C ASN A 331 20.70 -4.09 6.53
N VAL A 332 21.90 -4.56 6.84
CA VAL A 332 23.00 -4.62 5.88
C VAL A 332 22.61 -5.53 4.73
N PHE A 333 22.30 -4.94 3.59
CA PHE A 333 22.33 -5.64 2.32
C PHE A 333 23.73 -5.48 1.75
N PHE A 334 24.33 -6.61 1.42
CA PHE A 334 25.65 -6.62 0.84
C PHE A 334 25.61 -6.53 -0.67
N CYS A 335 26.52 -5.74 -1.21
CA CYS A 335 26.85 -5.72 -2.62
C CYS A 335 28.07 -6.63 -2.84
N ASN A 336 27.86 -7.80 -3.45
CA ASN A 336 28.96 -8.65 -3.89
C ASN A 336 29.45 -8.15 -5.28
N CYS A 337 30.74 -8.20 -5.60
CA CYS A 337 31.30 -7.52 -6.79
C CYS A 337 30.87 -8.07 -8.17
N LYS A 338 30.15 -9.21 -8.24
CA LYS A 338 29.40 -9.64 -9.45
C LYS A 338 27.89 -9.34 -9.37
N PHE A 339 27.44 -9.11 -8.13
CA PHE A 339 26.18 -8.61 -7.55
C PHE A 339 25.73 -7.20 -7.89
N LEU A 340 26.19 -6.59 -8.98
CA LEU A 340 25.86 -5.19 -9.26
C LEU A 340 24.43 -5.16 -9.77
N VAL A 341 23.48 -5.09 -8.82
CA VAL A 341 22.15 -4.50 -9.01
C VAL A 341 22.38 -3.25 -9.85
N LEU A 342 22.00 -3.35 -11.13
CA LEU A 342 22.40 -2.47 -12.23
C LEU A 342 21.96 -1.02 -11.98
N ASN A 343 22.71 -0.32 -11.14
CA ASN A 343 22.87 1.13 -11.16
C ASN A 343 24.00 1.50 -12.14
N TYR A 344 23.92 0.96 -13.36
CA TYR A 344 24.79 1.32 -14.48
C TYR A 344 23.98 1.94 -15.63
N PHE A 345 22.92 2.69 -15.35
CA PHE A 345 22.35 3.67 -16.29
C PHE A 345 21.69 4.85 -15.55
N ALA A 346 22.32 5.37 -14.49
CA ALA A 346 22.05 6.73 -14.04
C ALA A 346 23.29 7.58 -14.39
N LYS A 347 23.35 8.06 -15.65
CA LYS A 347 24.08 9.31 -15.89
C LYS A 347 23.49 10.33 -14.92
N PRO A 348 24.30 11.08 -14.17
CA PRO A 348 23.78 12.16 -13.34
C PRO A 348 23.14 13.17 -14.29
N LEU A 349 21.80 13.17 -14.38
CA LEU A 349 21.08 14.38 -14.78
C LEU A 349 21.19 15.32 -13.56
N LEU A 350 22.32 16.00 -13.48
CA LEU A 350 22.42 17.27 -12.77
C LEU A 350 21.47 18.22 -13.49
N LEU A 351 20.23 18.31 -13.02
CA LEU A 351 19.44 19.51 -13.23
C LEU A 351 20.04 20.58 -12.30
N PRO A 352 20.59 21.68 -12.84
CA PRO A 352 21.06 22.77 -12.00
C PRO A 352 19.82 23.42 -11.37
N LEU A 353 19.67 23.25 -10.05
CA LEU A 353 18.94 24.20 -9.23
C LEU A 353 19.86 25.42 -9.09
N SER A 354 19.77 26.36 -10.03
CA SER A 354 20.22 27.74 -9.80
C SER A 354 19.14 28.45 -8.99
N LEU A 355 19.55 28.93 -7.80
CA LEU A 355 18.92 30.05 -7.10
C LEU A 355 18.93 31.31 -7.97
#